data_AF-A0AAJ0MN56-F1
#
_entry.id   AF-A0AAJ0MN56-F1
#
_cell.length_a   1.000
_cell.length_b   1.000
_cell.length_c   1.000
_cell.angle_alpha   90.00
_cell.angle_beta   90.00
_cell.angle_gamma   90.00
#
_symmetry.space_group_name_H-M   'P 1'
#
loop_
_entity.id
_entity.type
_entity.pdbx_description
1 polymer ?
#
loop_
_entity_poly.entity_id
_entity_poly.type
_entity_poly.pdbx_seq_one_letter_code
_entity_poly.pdbx_strand_id
1 'polypeptide(L)'
;KIKLEIFRKIDNTSKLDTIQIREISTIVREDFPSSIYTRTDSYNPRARIRHRNLNNNTPTNTLIKSFNNNNIKYIKKIDLEDNERLLGLIFTFPTYINIARIFPEVIIINNMYNTNHFYYPFY
;
A
#
# COMPACT_ATOMS: atom_id res chain seq x y z
N LYS A 1 7.60 9.56 -27.30
CA LYS A 1 8.49 8.99 -26.24
C LYS A 1 8.78 10.10 -25.26
N ILE A 2 8.46 9.94 -23.97
CA ILE A 2 8.62 11.00 -22.95
C ILE A 2 10.11 11.33 -22.79
N LYS A 3 10.45 12.63 -22.67
CA LYS A 3 11.84 13.07 -22.42
C LYS A 3 12.34 12.51 -21.09
N LEU A 4 13.63 12.16 -21.04
CA LEU A 4 14.24 11.52 -19.86
C LEU A 4 14.14 12.39 -18.59
N GLU A 5 14.23 13.71 -18.75
CA GLU A 5 14.12 14.69 -17.65
C GLU A 5 12.74 14.65 -16.99
N ILE A 6 11.68 14.61 -17.80
CA ILE A 6 10.29 14.50 -17.33
C ILE A 6 10.10 13.17 -16.60
N PHE A 7 10.64 12.07 -17.14
CA PHE A 7 10.57 10.77 -16.48
C PHE A 7 11.25 10.80 -15.10
N ARG A 8 12.45 11.39 -14.99
CA ARG A 8 13.16 11.54 -13.72
C ARG A 8 12.39 12.38 -12.71
N LYS A 9 11.73 13.46 -13.16
CA LYS A 9 10.85 14.25 -12.28
C LYS A 9 9.69 13.40 -11.76
N ILE A 10 8.99 12.69 -12.65
CA ILE A 10 7.89 11.80 -12.26
C ILE A 10 8.36 10.74 -11.26
N ASP A 11 9.52 10.12 -11.48
CA ASP A 11 10.09 9.11 -10.59
C ASP A 11 10.39 9.67 -9.20
N ASN A 12 11.07 10.82 -9.12
CA ASN A 12 11.38 11.47 -7.85
C ASN A 12 10.12 11.88 -7.08
N THR A 13 9.14 12.48 -7.75
CA THR A 13 7.88 12.87 -7.10
C THR A 13 7.05 11.63 -6.70
N SER A 14 7.11 10.55 -7.47
CA SER A 14 6.38 9.30 -7.17
C SER A 14 6.92 8.53 -5.97
N LYS A 15 8.10 8.87 -5.43
CA LYS A 15 8.62 8.32 -4.16
C LYS A 15 7.81 8.78 -2.95
N LEU A 16 7.01 9.84 -3.08
CA LEU A 16 6.13 10.32 -2.03
C LEU A 16 4.78 9.61 -2.17
N ASP A 17 4.50 8.66 -1.27
CA ASP A 17 3.34 7.77 -1.33
C ASP A 17 1.99 8.51 -1.28
N THR A 18 1.97 9.71 -0.69
CA THR A 18 0.76 10.53 -0.53
C THR A 18 0.37 11.31 -1.80
N ILE A 19 1.30 11.51 -2.73
CA ILE A 19 1.07 12.38 -3.89
C ILE A 19 0.22 11.67 -4.95
N GLN A 20 -0.89 12.31 -5.32
CA GLN A 20 -1.77 11.84 -6.37
C GLN A 20 -1.19 12.13 -7.76
N ILE A 21 -1.56 11.30 -8.73
CA ILE A 21 -1.08 11.47 -10.12
C ILE A 21 -1.48 12.81 -10.75
N ARG A 22 -2.59 13.40 -10.30
CA ARG A 22 -3.02 14.74 -10.72
C ARG A 22 -2.01 15.80 -10.29
N GLU A 23 -1.56 15.73 -9.05
CA GLU A 23 -0.56 16.64 -8.47
C GLU A 23 0.79 16.48 -9.16
N ILE A 24 1.23 15.23 -9.40
CA ILE A 24 2.44 14.97 -10.21
C ILE A 24 2.30 15.62 -11.60
N SER A 25 1.12 15.51 -12.21
CA SER A 25 0.89 16.10 -13.54
C SER A 25 0.93 17.62 -13.51
N THR A 26 0.44 18.25 -12.45
CA THR A 26 0.52 19.71 -12.25
C THR A 26 1.98 20.14 -12.11
N ILE A 27 2.74 19.50 -11.21
CA ILE A 27 4.16 19.79 -10.96
C ILE A 27 4.97 19.66 -12.26
N VAL A 28 4.74 18.61 -13.05
CA VAL A 28 5.44 18.40 -14.32
C VAL A 28 5.09 19.48 -15.36
N ARG A 29 3.85 19.98 -15.39
CA ARG A 29 3.49 21.09 -16.31
C ARG A 29 4.11 22.42 -15.89
N GLU A 30 4.19 22.67 -14.59
CA GLU A 30 4.82 23.88 -14.04
C GLU A 30 6.33 23.90 -14.34
N ASP A 31 7.01 22.77 -14.15
CA ASP A 31 8.45 22.66 -14.39
C ASP A 31 8.82 22.61 -15.89
N PHE A 32 7.91 22.09 -16.74
CA PHE A 32 8.16 21.89 -18.17
C PHE A 32 7.04 22.47 -19.05
N PRO A 33 6.82 23.80 -19.05
CA PRO A 33 5.66 24.44 -19.70
C PRO A 33 5.71 24.35 -21.23
N SER A 34 6.89 24.20 -21.82
CA SER A 34 7.09 24.03 -23.27
C SER A 34 6.85 22.61 -23.77
N SER A 35 6.61 21.65 -22.88
CA SER A 35 6.40 20.25 -23.23
C SER A 35 4.93 19.94 -23.46
N ILE A 36 4.61 19.27 -24.57
CA ILE A 36 3.27 18.73 -24.81
C ILE A 36 3.12 17.48 -23.94
N TYR A 37 2.52 17.65 -22.77
CA TYR A 37 2.39 16.61 -21.75
C TYR A 37 0.94 16.23 -21.51
N THR A 38 0.59 14.96 -21.79
CA THR A 38 -0.76 14.44 -21.55
C THR A 38 -0.85 13.72 -20.22
N ARG A 39 -2.07 13.55 -19.69
CA ARG A 39 -2.31 12.75 -18.47
C ARG A 39 -1.78 11.31 -18.62
N THR A 40 -1.86 10.75 -19.82
CA THR A 40 -1.36 9.41 -20.13
C THR A 40 0.16 9.31 -19.97
N ASP A 41 0.86 10.40 -20.26
CA ASP A 41 2.31 10.52 -20.08
C ASP A 41 2.73 10.60 -18.59
N SER A 42 1.80 10.87 -17.67
CA SER A 42 2.03 10.72 -16.22
C SER A 42 1.77 9.29 -15.77
N TYR A 43 0.62 8.75 -16.18
CA TYR A 43 0.12 7.45 -15.71
C TYR A 43 1.04 6.31 -16.12
N ASN A 44 1.45 6.27 -17.39
CA ASN A 44 2.24 5.16 -17.93
C ASN A 44 3.63 5.02 -17.25
N PRO A 45 4.42 6.10 -17.09
CA PRO A 45 5.64 6.05 -16.30
C PRO A 45 5.43 5.63 -14.86
N ARG A 46 4.44 6.20 -14.16
CA ARG A 46 4.18 5.85 -12.75
C ARG A 46 3.80 4.38 -12.60
N ALA A 47 2.99 3.85 -13.51
CA ALA A 47 2.66 2.43 -13.53
C ALA A 47 3.92 1.57 -13.75
N ARG A 48 4.78 1.93 -14.70
CA ARG A 48 6.06 1.24 -14.94
C ARG A 48 7.00 1.28 -13.72
N ILE A 49 7.12 2.44 -13.07
CA ILE A 49 7.90 2.61 -11.83
C ILE A 49 7.34 1.69 -10.73
N ARG A 50 6.02 1.67 -10.55
CA ARG A 50 5.37 0.79 -9.58
C ARG A 50 5.64 -0.69 -9.87
N HIS A 51 5.51 -1.13 -11.12
CA HIS A 51 5.82 -2.51 -11.51
C HIS A 51 7.29 -2.88 -11.26
N ARG A 52 8.21 -1.96 -11.58
CA ARG A 52 9.63 -2.15 -11.32
C ARG A 52 9.92 -2.27 -9.83
N ASN A 53 9.33 -1.41 -9.00
CA ASN A 53 9.50 -1.42 -7.55
C ASN A 53 8.96 -2.71 -6.90
N LEU A 54 7.94 -3.32 -7.51
CA LEU A 54 7.37 -4.60 -7.09
C LEU A 54 8.12 -5.81 -7.68
N ASN A 55 9.27 -5.61 -8.35
CA ASN A 55 10.04 -6.66 -9.02
C ASN A 55 9.17 -7.50 -9.98
N ASN A 56 8.28 -6.85 -10.74
CA ASN A 56 7.31 -7.47 -11.64
C ASN A 56 6.32 -8.44 -10.97
N ASN A 57 6.20 -8.42 -9.64
CA ASN A 57 5.17 -9.18 -8.92
C ASN A 57 3.91 -8.33 -8.77
N THR A 58 2.79 -8.99 -8.51
CA THR A 58 1.58 -8.29 -8.04
C THR A 58 1.86 -7.64 -6.68
N PRO A 59 1.14 -6.55 -6.32
CA PRO A 59 1.26 -5.95 -4.98
C PRO A 59 1.04 -6.98 -3.87
N THR A 60 0.07 -7.88 -4.06
CA THR A 60 -0.24 -8.97 -3.13
C THR A 60 0.94 -9.93 -2.96
N ASN A 61 1.53 -10.40 -4.04
CA ASN A 61 2.68 -11.30 -3.96
C ASN A 61 3.90 -10.62 -3.33
N THR A 62 4.08 -9.33 -3.59
CA THR A 62 5.15 -8.53 -2.96
C THR A 62 4.92 -8.38 -1.46
N LEU A 63 3.67 -8.12 -1.03
CA LEU A 63 3.31 -8.04 0.37
C LEU A 63 3.56 -9.37 1.10
N ILE A 64 3.12 -10.49 0.52
CA ILE A 64 3.34 -11.82 1.09
C ILE A 64 4.83 -12.16 1.16
N LYS A 65 5.60 -11.84 0.12
CA LYS A 65 7.08 -11.96 0.16
C LYS A 65 7.68 -11.15 1.30
N SER A 66 7.22 -9.91 1.49
CA SER A 66 7.67 -9.06 2.60
C SER A 66 7.34 -9.69 3.96
N PHE A 67 6.17 -10.29 4.13
CA PHE A 67 5.81 -10.98 5.37
C PHE A 67 6.71 -12.18 5.64
N ASN A 68 6.97 -13.00 4.62
CA ASN A 68 7.88 -14.14 4.74
C ASN A 68 9.31 -13.68 5.10
N ASN A 69 9.82 -12.63 4.44
CA ASN A 69 11.16 -12.11 4.70
C ASN A 69 11.31 -11.52 6.11
N ASN A 70 10.25 -10.93 6.66
CA ASN A 70 10.25 -10.30 7.97
C ASN A 70 9.69 -11.20 9.09
N ASN A 71 9.45 -12.49 8.82
CA ASN A 71 8.84 -13.44 9.77
C ASN A 71 7.51 -12.94 10.39
N ILE A 72 6.73 -12.19 9.61
CA ILE A 72 5.41 -11.73 10.03
C ILE A 72 4.44 -12.91 9.89
N LYS A 73 3.67 -13.18 10.94
CA LYS A 73 2.65 -14.23 10.91
C LYS A 73 1.41 -13.73 10.22
N TYR A 74 0.89 -14.52 9.28
CA TYR A 74 -0.33 -14.20 8.56
C TYR A 74 -1.13 -15.44 8.18
N ILE A 75 -2.42 -15.24 7.97
CA ILE A 75 -3.37 -16.19 7.42
C ILE A 75 -3.99 -15.50 6.20
N LYS A 76 -3.97 -16.18 5.06
CA LYS A 76 -4.58 -15.69 3.83
C LYS A 76 -5.80 -16.55 3.46
N LYS A 77 -6.86 -15.90 3.01
CA LYS A 77 -8.00 -16.51 2.34
C LYS A 77 -7.87 -16.27 0.85
N ILE A 78 -7.75 -17.34 0.07
CA ILE A 78 -7.67 -17.29 -1.39
C ILE A 78 -9.05 -17.70 -1.94
N ASP A 79 -9.37 -17.22 -3.14
CA ASP A 79 -10.54 -17.67 -3.89
C ASP A 79 -10.46 -19.18 -4.19
N LEU A 80 -11.60 -19.86 -4.23
CA LEU A 80 -11.66 -21.28 -4.55
C LEU A 80 -11.52 -21.53 -6.05
N GLU A 81 -11.94 -20.55 -6.86
CA GLU A 81 -11.91 -20.65 -8.32
C GLU A 81 -10.63 -20.02 -8.93
N ASP A 82 -10.02 -19.06 -8.22
CA ASP A 82 -8.81 -18.36 -8.65
C ASP A 82 -7.74 -18.33 -7.56
N ASN A 83 -6.73 -19.18 -7.71
CA ASN A 83 -5.62 -19.32 -6.76
C ASN A 83 -4.72 -18.08 -6.64
N GLU A 84 -4.84 -17.12 -7.55
CA GLU A 84 -4.09 -15.85 -7.49
C GLU A 84 -4.86 -14.73 -6.79
N ARG A 85 -6.17 -14.92 -6.56
CA ARG A 85 -7.04 -13.91 -5.98
C ARG A 85 -7.12 -14.03 -4.47
N LEU A 86 -6.52 -13.06 -3.78
CA LEU A 86 -6.60 -12.92 -2.33
C LEU A 86 -7.95 -12.30 -1.93
N LEU A 87 -8.75 -13.03 -1.15
CA LEU A 87 -10.04 -12.57 -0.62
C LEU A 87 -9.92 -11.93 0.77
N GLY A 88 -8.91 -12.32 1.55
CA GLY A 88 -8.73 -11.79 2.90
C GLY A 88 -7.34 -12.08 3.45
N LEU A 89 -6.84 -11.18 4.29
CA LEU A 89 -5.54 -11.28 4.92
C LEU A 89 -5.65 -10.84 6.37
N ILE A 90 -5.31 -11.75 7.27
CA ILE A 90 -5.14 -11.47 8.69
C ILE A 90 -3.65 -11.61 8.98
N PHE A 91 -3.05 -10.64 9.62
CA PHE A 91 -1.64 -10.70 10.00
C PHE A 91 -1.43 -10.07 11.37
N THR A 92 -0.33 -10.44 12.00
CA THR A 92 0.07 -9.86 13.29
C THR A 92 1.58 -9.91 13.41
N PHE A 93 2.16 -8.94 14.11
CA PHE A 93 3.58 -8.96 14.42
C PHE A 93 3.82 -9.83 15.67
N PRO A 94 4.93 -10.57 15.73
CA PRO A 94 5.24 -11.42 16.89
C PRO A 94 5.21 -10.68 18.23
N THR A 95 5.63 -9.41 18.25
CA THR A 95 5.58 -8.54 19.43
C THR A 95 4.16 -8.32 19.93
N TYR A 96 3.19 -8.08 19.03
CA TYR A 96 1.79 -7.91 19.41
C TYR A 96 1.16 -9.20 19.92
N ILE A 97 1.57 -10.38 19.43
CA ILE A 97 1.12 -11.65 20.01
C ILE A 97 1.55 -11.76 21.48
N ASN A 98 2.77 -11.34 21.80
CA ASN A 98 3.25 -11.38 23.19
C ASN A 98 2.49 -10.38 24.07
N ILE A 99 2.31 -9.14 23.59
CA ILE A 99 1.53 -8.12 24.31
C ILE A 99 0.09 -8.60 24.51
N ALA A 100 -0.53 -9.20 23.50
CA ALA A 100 -1.88 -9.78 23.57
C ALA A 100 -2.03 -10.83 24.67
N ARG A 101 -0.99 -11.65 24.88
CA ARG A 101 -0.99 -12.69 25.91
C ARG A 101 -0.81 -12.11 27.31
N ILE A 102 -0.11 -10.99 27.45
CA ILE A 102 0.13 -10.33 28.73
C ILE A 102 -1.07 -9.46 29.13
N PHE A 103 -1.70 -8.79 28.16
CA PHE A 103 -2.80 -7.85 28.37
C PHE A 103 -4.00 -8.15 27.45
N PRO A 104 -4.67 -9.29 27.64
CA PRO A 104 -5.82 -9.66 26.80
C PRO A 104 -6.97 -8.65 26.90
N GLU A 105 -7.18 -8.04 28.07
CA GLU A 105 -8.23 -7.05 28.33
C GLU A 105 -8.05 -5.80 27.46
N VAL A 106 -6.82 -5.34 27.28
CA VAL A 106 -6.51 -4.14 26.47
C VAL A 106 -6.86 -4.36 25.00
N ILE A 107 -6.63 -5.57 24.47
CA ILE A 107 -7.02 -5.91 23.10
C ILE A 107 -8.53 -5.96 22.97
N ILE A 108 -9.24 -6.56 23.93
CA ILE A 108 -10.69 -6.61 23.92
C ILE A 108 -11.27 -5.19 23.95
N ILE A 109 -10.79 -4.33 24.86
CA ILE A 109 -11.21 -2.92 24.95
C ILE A 109 -10.94 -2.17 23.64
N ASN A 110 -9.75 -2.34 23.05
CA ASN A 110 -9.41 -1.67 21.79
C ASN A 110 -10.31 -2.12 20.62
N ASN A 111 -10.56 -3.43 20.50
CA ASN A 111 -11.48 -3.96 19.48
C ASN A 111 -12.93 -3.55 19.73
N MET A 112 -13.30 -3.31 20.99
CA MET A 112 -14.60 -2.78 21.38
C MET A 112 -14.70 -1.26 21.21
N TYR A 113 -13.60 -0.52 21.05
CA TYR A 113 -13.66 0.95 21.03
C TYR A 113 -14.48 1.51 19.85
N ASN A 114 -14.31 0.94 18.65
CA ASN A 114 -15.10 1.35 17.47
C ASN A 114 -16.47 0.65 17.39
N THR A 115 -16.67 -0.45 18.15
CA THR A 115 -17.94 -1.22 18.17
C THR A 115 -18.78 -0.93 19.42
N ASN A 116 -18.30 -0.11 20.36
CA ASN A 116 -19.07 0.40 21.50
C ASN A 116 -20.02 1.53 21.07
N HIS A 117 -20.77 1.29 19.99
CA HIS A 117 -21.89 2.12 19.59
C HIS A 117 -22.95 2.23 20.70
N PHE A 118 -22.95 1.28 21.63
CA PHE A 118 -23.94 1.14 22.70
C PHE A 118 -23.53 1.75 24.05
N TYR A 119 -22.37 2.43 24.13
CA TYR A 119 -21.88 3.09 25.36
C TYR A 119 -21.92 2.20 26.62
N TYR A 120 -21.64 0.91 26.50
CA TYR A 120 -21.52 0.06 27.68
C TYR A 120 -20.26 0.44 28.47
N PRO A 121 -20.32 0.41 29.82
CA PRO A 121 -19.15 0.65 30.64
C PRO A 121 -18.09 -0.39 30.32
N PHE A 122 -16.86 0.09 30.08
CA PHE A 122 -15.69 -0.79 30.08
C PHE A 122 -15.45 -1.14 31.55
N TYR A 123 -15.87 -2.35 31.94
CA TYR A 123 -15.76 -2.88 33.30
C TYR A 123 -14.30 -2.90 33.77
#